data_AF-A0AAD4WKX4-F1
#
_entry.id   AF-A0AAD4WKX4-F1
#
_cell.length_a   1.000
_cell.length_b   1.000
_cell.length_c   1.000
_cell.angle_alpha   90.00
_cell.angle_beta   90.00
_cell.angle_gamma   90.00
#
_symmetry.space_group_name_H-M   'P 1'
#
loop_
_entity.id
_entity.type
_entity.pdbx_description
1 polymer ?
#
loop_
_entity_poly.entity_id
_entity_poly.type
_entity_poly.pdbx_seq_one_letter_code
_entity_poly.pdbx_strand_id
1 'polypeptide(L)'
;MDFDFAHYMLTQGRKGKENPSRYGRDYRKQLAKAMNMNRTRILAFKNKPSPPVELFPSNFSSFPQDKPANSKPQRHIPQTPETTLDAPHLIDDYYLNLLDWGSSNVIAIALADSLFVGCY
;
A
#
# COMPACT_ATOMS: atom_id res chain seq x y z
N MET A 1 5.07 22.47 19.81
CA MET A 1 4.60 22.35 18.42
C MET A 1 3.68 23.53 18.15
N ASP A 2 4.01 24.35 17.16
CA ASP A 2 3.27 25.57 16.84
C ASP A 2 2.12 25.24 15.86
N PHE A 3 0.92 25.14 16.43
CA PHE A 3 -0.27 24.74 15.67
C PHE A 3 -0.76 25.85 14.73
N ASP A 4 -0.48 27.11 15.07
CA ASP A 4 -0.89 28.27 14.27
C ASP A 4 -0.02 28.36 13.01
N PHE A 5 1.29 28.11 13.15
CA PHE A 5 2.20 28.03 12.01
C PHE A 5 1.83 26.89 11.05
N ALA A 6 1.48 25.71 11.58
CA ALA A 6 1.06 24.56 10.78
C ALA A 6 -0.25 24.85 10.01
N HIS A 7 -1.22 25.51 10.66
CA HIS A 7 -2.48 25.90 10.03
C HIS A 7 -2.24 26.90 8.89
N TYR A 8 -1.38 27.90 9.11
CA TYR A 8 -1.02 28.89 8.09
C TYR A 8 -0.34 28.27 6.87
N MET A 9 0.66 27.40 7.08
CA MET A 9 1.37 26.70 6.01
C MET A 9 0.44 25.87 5.12
N LEU A 10 -0.55 25.19 5.71
CA LEU A 10 -1.50 24.33 4.99
C LEU A 10 -2.60 25.10 4.26
N THR A 11 -3.07 26.22 4.82
CA THR A 11 -4.25 26.92 4.31
C THR A 11 -3.93 28.15 3.47
N GLN A 12 -2.80 28.82 3.73
CA GLN A 12 -2.47 30.13 3.14
C GLN A 12 -1.17 30.12 2.32
N GLY A 13 -0.43 28.99 2.27
CA GLY A 13 0.93 28.89 1.75
C GLY A 13 1.13 29.05 0.23
N ARG A 14 0.09 29.25 -0.58
CA ARG A 14 0.24 29.48 -2.03
C ARG A 14 -0.79 30.48 -2.56
N LYS A 15 -0.47 31.78 -2.53
CA LYS A 15 -1.03 32.74 -3.49
C LYS A 15 -0.30 32.60 -4.84
N GLY A 16 -0.44 31.43 -5.46
CA GLY A 16 -0.17 31.24 -6.88
C GLY A 16 -1.44 31.62 -7.66
N LYS A 17 -1.30 32.31 -8.79
CA LYS A 17 -2.40 32.68 -9.68
C LYS A 17 -3.16 31.42 -10.13
N GLU A 18 -4.25 31.07 -9.45
CA GLU A 18 -5.10 29.96 -9.86
C GLU A 18 -6.09 30.43 -10.92
N ASN A 19 -5.98 29.84 -12.12
CA ASN A 19 -7.06 29.80 -13.09
C ASN A 19 -8.32 29.23 -12.40
N PRO A 20 -9.54 29.75 -12.65
CA PRO A 20 -10.73 29.28 -11.97
C PRO A 20 -10.94 27.80 -12.32
N SER A 21 -10.63 26.93 -11.37
CA SER A 21 -10.80 25.50 -11.53
C SER A 21 -12.27 25.24 -11.91
N ARG A 22 -12.48 24.57 -13.04
CA ARG A 22 -13.78 24.19 -13.63
C ARG A 22 -14.73 23.42 -12.71
N TYR A 23 -14.30 23.07 -11.50
CA TYR A 23 -15.12 22.41 -10.49
C TYR A 23 -15.59 23.42 -9.46
N GLY A 24 -16.87 23.80 -9.62
CA GLY A 24 -17.54 24.81 -8.85
C GLY A 24 -17.66 24.48 -7.36
N ARG A 25 -18.07 25.50 -6.60
CA ARG A 25 -18.30 25.45 -5.14
C ARG A 25 -19.05 24.20 -4.67
N ASP A 26 -19.92 23.65 -5.52
CA ASP A 26 -20.75 22.49 -5.23
C ASP A 26 -19.95 21.18 -5.18
N TYR A 27 -18.93 21.02 -6.03
CA TYR A 27 -17.99 19.90 -5.95
C TYR A 27 -17.20 19.94 -4.64
N ARG A 28 -16.72 21.13 -4.24
CA ARG A 28 -16.05 21.33 -2.94
C ARG A 28 -16.98 21.02 -1.76
N LYS A 29 -18.26 21.39 -1.83
CA LYS A 29 -19.26 21.06 -0.78
C LYS A 29 -19.52 19.57 -0.69
N GLN A 30 -19.66 18.88 -1.82
CA GLN A 30 -19.85 17.43 -1.85
C GLN A 30 -18.63 16.70 -1.29
N LEU A 31 -17.42 17.13 -1.65
CA LEU A 31 -16.18 16.57 -1.11
C LEU A 31 -16.09 16.77 0.41
N ALA A 32 -16.36 17.98 0.92
CA ALA A 32 -16.35 18.24 2.37
C ALA A 32 -17.38 17.38 3.14
N LYS A 33 -18.56 17.14 2.54
CA LYS A 33 -19.58 16.25 3.08
C LYS A 33 -19.12 14.78 3.08
N ALA A 34 -18.57 14.30 1.96
CA ALA A 34 -18.10 12.92 1.81
C ALA A 34 -16.93 12.60 2.75
N MET A 35 -16.00 13.55 2.90
CA MET A 35 -14.83 13.42 3.77
C MET A 35 -15.15 13.65 5.26
N ASN A 36 -16.43 13.85 5.61
CA ASN A 36 -16.92 14.07 6.98
C ASN A 36 -16.06 15.07 7.76
N MET A 37 -15.69 16.20 7.11
CA MET A 37 -14.79 17.22 7.67
C MET A 37 -15.36 17.96 8.89
N ASN A 38 -16.60 17.64 9.30
CA ASN A 38 -17.20 18.11 10.56
C ASN A 38 -16.58 17.44 11.79
N ARG A 39 -15.75 16.41 11.61
CA ARG A 39 -14.92 15.86 12.67
C ARG A 39 -13.52 16.46 12.54
N THR A 40 -13.08 17.14 13.59
CA THR A 40 -11.70 17.67 13.73
C THR A 40 -10.61 16.60 13.73
N ARG A 41 -10.94 15.32 13.48
CA ARG A 41 -10.00 14.19 13.35
C ARG A 41 -10.36 13.32 12.16
N ILE A 42 -9.67 13.56 11.05
CA ILE A 42 -9.73 12.75 9.82
C ILE A 42 -8.95 11.42 10.00
N LEU A 43 -8.01 11.38 10.95
CA LEU A 43 -7.27 10.19 11.34
C LEU A 43 -7.61 9.83 12.79
N ALA A 44 -8.74 9.15 13.01
CA ALA A 44 -9.08 8.57 14.30
C ALA A 44 -8.77 7.08 14.28
N PHE A 45 -7.65 6.69 14.88
CA PHE A 45 -7.35 5.28 15.15
C PHE A 45 -8.34 4.78 16.21
N LYS A 46 -9.36 4.01 15.79
CA LYS A 46 -10.20 3.28 16.73
C LYS A 46 -9.37 2.12 17.27
N ASN A 47 -8.86 2.28 18.49
CA ASN A 47 -8.04 1.29 19.20
C ASN A 47 -8.71 -0.08 19.43
N LYS A 48 -9.98 -0.26 19.03
CA LYS A 48 -10.71 -1.53 19.16
C LYS A 48 -11.42 -1.84 17.84
N PRO A 49 -11.04 -2.93 17.15
CA PRO A 49 -11.79 -3.40 15.99
C PRO A 49 -13.22 -3.76 16.42
N SER A 50 -14.20 -3.42 15.57
CA SER A 50 -15.59 -3.83 15.80
C SER A 50 -15.69 -5.37 15.84
N PRO A 51 -16.51 -5.93 16.75
CA PRO A 51 -16.62 -7.38 16.88
C PRO A 51 -17.04 -8.01 15.54
N PRO A 52 -16.45 -9.16 15.16
CA PRO A 52 -16.82 -9.86 13.94
C PRO A 52 -18.32 -10.14 13.94
N VAL A 53 -19.01 -9.73 12.88
CA VAL A 53 -20.40 -10.13 12.65
C VAL A 53 -20.37 -11.59 12.23
N GLU A 54 -20.91 -12.48 13.06
CA GLU A 54 -21.02 -13.91 12.76
C GLU A 54 -22.01 -14.13 11.64
N LEU A 55 -21.51 -14.33 10.42
CA LEU A 55 -22.32 -14.54 9.21
C LEU A 55 -22.74 -16.02 9.00
N PHE A 56 -22.51 -16.92 9.97
CA PHE A 56 -22.80 -18.36 9.81
C PHE A 56 -23.41 -18.98 11.08
N PRO A 57 -24.57 -19.66 10.99
CA PRO A 57 -25.16 -20.38 12.12
C PRO A 57 -24.36 -21.65 12.47
N SER A 58 -23.96 -21.73 13.73
CA SER A 58 -23.19 -22.82 14.35
C SER A 58 -24.03 -24.09 14.55
N ASN A 59 -24.20 -24.91 13.51
CA ASN A 59 -24.87 -26.22 13.66
C ASN A 59 -24.07 -27.43 13.11
N PHE A 60 -22.80 -27.30 12.77
CA PHE A 60 -21.97 -28.45 12.38
C PHE A 60 -20.60 -28.41 13.06
N SER A 61 -20.49 -28.95 14.27
CA SER A 61 -19.22 -29.49 14.77
C SER A 61 -19.47 -30.38 15.99
N SER A 62 -19.51 -31.69 15.75
CA SER A 62 -19.36 -32.70 16.79
C SER A 62 -17.91 -33.20 16.78
N PHE A 63 -17.01 -32.44 17.42
CA PHE A 63 -15.67 -32.92 17.77
C PHE A 63 -15.28 -32.35 19.14
N PRO A 64 -14.94 -33.20 20.14
CA PRO A 64 -14.46 -32.71 21.41
C PRO A 64 -12.93 -32.55 21.43
N GLN A 65 -12.51 -31.51 22.17
CA GLN A 65 -11.25 -31.32 22.89
C GLN A 65 -10.18 -30.37 22.32
N ASP A 66 -10.05 -29.26 23.07
CA ASP A 66 -8.85 -28.81 23.77
C ASP A 66 -7.56 -28.59 22.96
N LYS A 67 -7.49 -27.42 22.33
CA LYS A 67 -6.22 -26.73 22.06
C LYS A 67 -6.36 -25.26 22.46
N PRO A 68 -5.35 -24.63 23.07
CA PRO A 68 -5.41 -23.22 23.40
C PRO A 68 -5.69 -22.42 22.13
N ALA A 69 -6.84 -21.76 22.12
CA ALA A 69 -7.20 -20.82 21.10
C ALA A 69 -6.12 -19.72 21.04
N ASN A 70 -5.72 -19.38 19.81
CA ASN A 70 -4.92 -18.21 19.42
C ASN A 70 -3.45 -18.50 19.03
N SER A 71 -3.27 -19.26 17.95
CA SER A 71 -2.29 -18.83 16.94
C SER A 71 -3.06 -18.59 15.65
N LYS A 72 -3.06 -17.35 15.17
CA LYS A 72 -3.50 -17.05 13.80
C LYS A 72 -2.67 -17.94 12.88
N PRO A 73 -3.23 -18.51 11.80
CA PRO A 73 -2.43 -19.25 10.82
C PRO A 73 -1.31 -18.34 10.34
N GLN A 74 -0.07 -18.67 10.69
CA GLN A 74 1.09 -17.93 10.24
C GLN A 74 1.29 -18.26 8.77
N ARG A 75 1.34 -17.22 7.93
CA ARG A 75 1.62 -17.39 6.50
C ARG A 75 2.96 -18.12 6.34
N HIS A 76 2.94 -19.23 5.61
CA HIS A 76 4.17 -19.90 5.19
C HIS A 76 4.84 -19.08 4.07
N ILE A 77 6.11 -18.75 4.24
CA ILE A 77 6.95 -18.10 3.22
C ILE A 77 8.05 -19.09 2.87
N PRO A 78 8.12 -19.57 1.61
CA PRO A 78 9.22 -20.42 1.16
C PRO A 78 10.57 -19.74 1.41
N GLN A 79 11.54 -20.48 1.94
CA GLN A 79 12.90 -19.99 2.14
C GLN A 79 13.80 -20.22 0.92
N THR A 80 13.31 -20.94 -0.06
CA THR A 80 14.02 -21.27 -1.30
C THR A 80 13.48 -20.43 -2.45
N PRO A 81 14.34 -20.04 -3.41
CA PRO A 81 13.90 -19.39 -4.63
C PRO A 81 13.00 -20.34 -5.44
N GLU A 82 11.99 -19.79 -6.10
CA GLU A 82 11.12 -20.55 -6.99
C GLU A 82 11.80 -20.86 -8.33
N THR A 83 12.57 -19.91 -8.85
CA THR A 83 13.31 -20.05 -10.11
C THR A 83 14.67 -19.39 -9.98
N THR A 84 15.66 -19.99 -10.62
CA THR A 84 17.03 -19.46 -10.69
C THR A 84 17.37 -19.22 -12.15
N LEU A 85 17.85 -18.01 -12.45
CA LEU A 85 18.31 -17.64 -13.78
C LEU A 85 19.82 -17.40 -13.71
N ASP A 86 20.57 -17.99 -14.64
CA ASP A 86 22.00 -17.73 -14.75
C ASP A 86 22.24 -16.37 -15.38
N ALA A 87 23.00 -15.51 -14.69
CA ALA A 87 23.38 -14.18 -15.15
C ALA A 87 24.90 -14.12 -15.36
N PRO A 88 25.42 -14.65 -16.47
CA PRO A 88 26.85 -14.61 -16.76
C PRO A 88 27.29 -13.16 -17.03
N HIS A 89 28.46 -12.77 -16.52
CA HIS A 89 29.03 -11.42 -16.71
C HIS A 89 28.19 -10.28 -16.10
N LEU A 90 27.40 -10.55 -15.05
CA LEU A 90 26.78 -9.50 -14.25
C LEU A 90 27.86 -8.66 -13.55
N ILE A 91 27.81 -7.35 -13.73
CA ILE A 91 28.75 -6.42 -13.11
C ILE A 91 28.34 -6.19 -11.65
N ASP A 92 29.25 -6.43 -10.72
CA ASP A 92 29.07 -6.15 -9.28
C ASP A 92 29.49 -4.71 -8.98
N ASP A 93 28.66 -3.74 -9.38
CA ASP A 93 28.84 -2.32 -9.05
C ASP A 93 27.62 -1.82 -8.28
N TYR A 94 27.87 -1.33 -7.06
CA TYR A 94 26.86 -0.82 -6.14
C TYR A 94 26.04 0.35 -6.72
N TYR A 95 26.61 1.13 -7.63
CA TYR A 95 25.95 2.31 -8.17
C TYR A 95 25.08 2.03 -9.40
N LEU A 96 25.09 0.80 -9.91
CA LEU A 96 24.34 0.43 -11.11
C LEU A 96 23.06 -0.33 -10.74
N ASN A 97 21.95 0.07 -11.38
CA ASN A 97 20.70 -0.70 -11.35
C ASN A 97 20.61 -1.49 -12.67
N LEU A 98 21.06 -2.74 -12.64
CA LEU A 98 21.20 -3.58 -13.83
C LEU A 98 19.97 -4.46 -14.13
N LEU A 99 18.93 -4.40 -13.29
CA LEU A 99 17.72 -5.21 -13.44
C LEU A 99 16.46 -4.35 -13.32
N ASP A 100 15.51 -4.55 -14.24
CA ASP A 100 14.18 -3.94 -14.19
C ASP A 100 13.09 -4.97 -14.52
N TRP A 101 11.91 -4.79 -13.92
CA TRP A 101 10.74 -5.65 -14.13
C TRP A 101 9.56 -4.80 -14.63
N GLY A 102 9.27 -4.95 -15.92
CA GLY A 102 8.17 -4.25 -16.56
C GLY A 102 6.80 -4.80 -16.16
N SER A 103 5.78 -3.95 -16.23
CA SER A 103 4.37 -4.31 -15.96
C SER A 103 3.81 -5.39 -16.90
N SER A 104 4.47 -5.65 -18.04
CA SER A 104 4.12 -6.71 -18.99
C SER A 104 4.73 -8.07 -18.63
N ASN A 105 5.21 -8.23 -17.40
CA ASN A 105 5.93 -9.40 -16.93
C ASN A 105 7.21 -9.71 -17.75
N VAL A 106 7.88 -8.65 -18.19
CA VAL A 106 9.14 -8.74 -18.92
C VAL A 106 10.25 -8.28 -18.00
N ILE A 107 11.26 -9.13 -17.81
CA ILE A 107 12.44 -8.85 -17.01
C ILE A 107 13.57 -8.46 -17.97
N ALA A 108 14.20 -7.32 -17.71
CA ALA A 108 15.37 -6.85 -18.42
C ALA A 108 16.58 -6.88 -17.48
N ILE A 109 17.69 -7.51 -17.91
CA ILE A 109 18.92 -7.66 -17.13
C ILE A 109 20.11 -7.27 -17.99
N ALA A 110 20.88 -6.28 -17.55
CA ALA A 110 22.13 -5.88 -18.18
C ALA A 110 23.29 -6.78 -17.73
N LEU A 111 23.91 -7.44 -18.70
CA LEU A 111 25.03 -8.38 -18.55
C LEU A 111 26.24 -7.82 -19.32
N ALA A 112 27.07 -7.02 -18.63
CA ALA A 112 28.18 -6.28 -19.23
C ALA A 112 27.79 -5.55 -20.53
N ASP A 113 28.22 -6.06 -21.68
CA ASP A 113 28.00 -5.46 -23.01
C ASP A 113 26.68 -5.90 -23.68
N SER A 114 25.90 -6.74 -23.00
CA SER A 114 24.67 -7.34 -23.54
C SER A 114 23.47 -7.08 -22.63
N LEU A 115 22.28 -7.02 -23.23
CA LEU A 115 21.01 -6.90 -22.50
C LEU A 115 20.19 -8.17 -22.73
N PHE A 116 19.86 -8.85 -21.65
CA PHE A 116 18.93 -9.97 -21.67
C PHE A 116 17.51 -9.46 -21.40
N VAL A 117 16.55 -9.91 -22.21
CA VAL A 117 15.12 -9.61 -22.03
C VAL A 117 14.34 -10.92 -22.08
N GLY A 118 13.68 -11.26 -20.99
CA GLY A 118 12.90 -12.49 -20.84
C GLY A 118 11.46 -12.21 -20.47
N CYS A 119 10.51 -12.91 -21.11
CA CYS A 119 9.12 -12.92 -20.68
C CYS A 119 8.94 -13.97 -19.58
N TYR A 120 8.29 -13.58 -18.50
CA TYR A 120 7.89 -14.45 -17.40
C TYR A 120 6.38 -14.69 -17.42
#